data_AF-A0A842ICT0-F1
#
_entry.id   AF-A0A842ICT0-F1
#
_cell.length_a   1.000
_cell.length_b   1.000
_cell.length_c   1.000
_cell.angle_alpha   90.00
_cell.angle_beta   90.00
_cell.angle_gamma   90.00
#
_symmetry.space_group_name_H-M   'P 1'
#
loop_
_entity.id
_entity.type
_entity.pdbx_description
1 polymer ?
#
loop_
_entity_poly.entity_id
_entity_poly.type
_entity_poly.pdbx_seq_one_letter_code
_entity_poly.pdbx_strand_id
1 'polypeptide(L)'
;MPLTDPDLWNLIRTWPLPYSDEMDDGVTPARRCRRFEDNLRRAGDWTEDAAEEITIAYRQFFYLKALTGETLTPPKWIDAAWHQHLAFPIDYSALEAGIGRKIVHQQQLNKEERKAGWNRGREIWKAEFDEDPPLKMWPPLQVWWRPWAALAVLIIGVPWSVLLVKSEMAGLPPGLLIPFIALFWLSCGCVAVLIYGSPRPDQMSRCG
;
A
#
# COMPACT_ATOMS: atom_id res chain seq x y z
N MET A 1 -5.57 -19.79 16.33
CA MET A 1 -5.03 -18.88 15.30
C MET A 1 -3.88 -19.60 14.64
N PRO A 2 -3.88 -19.85 13.31
CA PRO A 2 -2.76 -20.55 12.71
C PRO A 2 -1.67 -19.53 12.41
N LEU A 3 -0.93 -19.16 13.47
CA LEU A 3 0.44 -18.72 13.25
C LEU A 3 1.20 -19.96 12.80
N THR A 4 1.83 -19.88 11.64
CA THR A 4 2.65 -20.97 11.13
C THR A 4 3.81 -21.27 12.09
N ASP A 5 4.37 -20.25 12.72
CA ASP A 5 5.41 -20.37 13.74
C ASP A 5 5.05 -19.53 14.99
N PRO A 6 4.30 -20.11 15.95
CA PRO A 6 3.91 -19.40 17.17
C PRO A 6 5.10 -19.01 18.05
N ASP A 7 6.19 -19.77 18.02
CA ASP A 7 7.37 -19.52 18.85
C ASP A 7 8.17 -18.33 18.32
N LEU A 8 8.32 -18.22 17.00
CA LEU A 8 8.89 -17.04 16.35
C LEU A 8 8.04 -15.80 16.62
N TRP A 9 6.71 -15.91 16.54
CA TRP A 9 5.82 -14.80 16.91
C TRP A 9 5.98 -14.40 18.37
N ASN A 10 6.03 -15.37 19.28
CA ASN A 10 6.24 -15.13 20.70
C ASN A 10 7.56 -14.41 20.95
N LEU A 11 8.65 -14.86 20.33
CA LEU A 11 9.96 -14.20 20.40
C LEU A 11 9.86 -12.73 19.96
N ILE A 12 9.35 -12.48 18.76
CA ILE A 12 9.28 -11.13 18.16
C ILE A 12 8.35 -10.22 18.94
N ARG A 13 7.19 -10.70 19.39
CA ARG A 13 6.21 -9.86 20.08
C ARG A 13 6.67 -9.44 21.47
N THR A 14 7.44 -10.28 22.17
CA THR A 14 7.96 -9.97 23.51
C THR A 14 9.35 -9.36 23.49
N TRP A 15 10.02 -9.33 22.33
CA TRP A 15 11.36 -8.76 22.25
C TRP A 15 11.37 -7.29 22.70
N PRO A 16 12.28 -6.89 23.60
CA PRO A 16 12.38 -5.51 24.03
C PRO A 16 12.76 -4.63 22.84
N LEU A 17 11.97 -3.58 22.58
CA LEU A 17 12.36 -2.57 21.61
C LEU A 17 13.32 -1.56 22.25
N PRO A 18 14.12 -0.84 21.43
CA PRO A 18 15.09 0.11 21.94
C PRO A 18 14.52 1.06 22.98
N TYR A 19 15.27 1.18 24.09
CA TYR A 19 14.93 2.00 25.25
C TYR A 19 16.14 2.82 25.66
N SER A 20 15.92 4.07 26.05
CA SER A 20 16.96 4.96 26.59
C SER A 20 16.56 5.41 28.00
N ASP A 21 17.48 5.36 28.96
CA ASP A 21 17.27 5.92 30.29
C ASP A 21 17.55 7.44 30.33
N GLU A 22 18.20 7.98 29.30
CA GLU A 22 18.43 9.41 29.12
C GLU A 22 17.10 10.17 29.09
N MET A 23 17.01 11.24 29.89
CA MET A 23 15.83 12.09 29.92
C MET A 23 15.75 12.90 28.63
N ASP A 24 14.56 12.96 28.04
CA ASP A 24 14.31 13.81 26.88
C ASP A 24 14.49 15.29 27.27
N ASP A 25 15.54 15.90 26.74
CA ASP A 25 15.90 17.30 26.99
C ASP A 25 15.18 18.27 26.04
N GLY A 26 14.34 17.78 25.13
CA GLY A 26 13.63 18.60 24.15
C GLY A 26 14.49 19.10 22.98
N VAL A 27 15.80 18.90 23.01
CA VAL A 27 16.78 19.37 22.01
C VAL A 27 17.37 18.19 21.23
N THR A 28 17.47 17.04 21.88
CA THR A 28 18.05 15.83 21.35
C THR A 28 17.18 15.25 20.22
N PRO A 29 17.78 14.70 19.14
CA PRO A 29 17.03 14.11 18.04
C PRO A 29 16.00 13.09 18.51
N ALA A 30 14.91 12.93 17.76
CA ALA A 30 13.77 12.05 18.02
C ALA A 30 14.10 10.54 18.17
N ARG A 31 15.37 10.14 18.29
CA ARG A 31 15.85 8.77 18.47
C ARG A 31 16.51 8.53 19.84
N ARG A 32 16.30 9.41 20.83
CA ARG A 32 16.80 9.21 22.21
C ARG A 32 15.72 9.36 23.28
N CYS A 33 14.45 9.35 22.89
CA CYS A 33 13.37 9.30 23.87
C CYS A 33 13.38 7.95 24.59
N ARG A 34 12.77 7.96 25.77
CA ARG A 34 12.78 6.83 26.68
C ARG A 34 12.20 5.57 26.05
N ARG A 35 11.03 5.66 25.40
CA ARG A 35 10.36 4.53 24.75
C ARG A 35 10.44 4.59 23.22
N PHE A 36 10.29 3.44 22.59
CA PHE A 36 10.25 3.32 21.13
C PHE A 36 9.07 4.11 20.53
N GLU A 37 7.91 4.05 21.15
CA GLU A 37 6.69 4.75 20.74
C GLU A 37 6.86 6.27 20.84
N ASP A 38 7.61 6.76 21.84
CA ASP A 38 7.93 8.19 21.99
C ASP A 38 8.78 8.71 20.83
N ASN A 39 9.77 7.91 20.41
CA ASN A 39 10.60 8.21 19.26
C ASN A 39 9.75 8.27 17.98
N LEU A 40 8.80 7.33 17.80
CA LEU A 40 7.89 7.31 16.66
C LEU A 40 7.00 8.55 16.63
N ARG A 41 6.45 8.90 17.80
CA ARG A 41 5.58 10.04 18.00
C ARG A 41 6.25 11.35 17.59
N ARG A 42 7.49 11.56 18.05
CA ARG A 42 8.27 12.78 17.74
C ARG A 42 8.76 12.81 16.30
N ALA A 43 9.06 11.66 15.70
CA ALA A 43 9.53 11.61 14.32
C ALA A 43 8.38 11.82 13.31
N GLY A 44 7.16 11.42 13.65
CA GLY A 44 6.03 11.38 12.72
C GLY A 44 4.84 12.28 13.06
N ASP A 45 4.88 13.03 14.17
CA ASP A 45 3.74 13.79 14.74
C ASP A 45 2.49 12.93 14.95
N TRP A 46 2.67 11.72 15.49
CA TRP A 46 1.58 10.78 15.73
C TRP A 46 0.91 11.01 17.09
N THR A 47 -0.29 10.45 17.30
CA THR A 47 -0.86 10.32 18.64
C THR A 47 -0.22 9.14 19.36
N GLU A 48 -0.38 9.06 20.67
CA GLU A 48 0.10 7.92 21.47
C GLU A 48 -0.51 6.60 20.95
N ASP A 49 -1.84 6.54 20.83
CA ASP A 49 -2.56 5.37 20.28
C ASP A 49 -2.02 4.96 18.90
N ALA A 50 -1.77 5.92 18.01
CA ALA A 50 -1.26 5.63 16.68
C ALA A 50 0.16 5.04 16.71
N ALA A 51 1.02 5.53 17.62
CA ALA A 51 2.37 5.00 17.78
C ALA A 51 2.36 3.55 18.32
N GLU A 52 1.43 3.24 19.24
CA GLU A 52 1.23 1.88 19.74
C GLU A 52 0.72 0.94 18.64
N GLU A 53 -0.32 1.35 17.91
CA GLU A 53 -0.86 0.57 16.79
C GLU A 53 0.21 0.30 15.73
N ILE A 54 1.01 1.31 15.38
CA ILE A 54 2.11 1.18 14.40
C ILE A 54 3.18 0.22 14.91
N THR A 55 3.49 0.25 16.21
CA THR A 55 4.47 -0.66 16.82
C THR A 55 4.00 -2.11 16.78
N ILE A 56 2.72 -2.36 17.07
CA ILE A 56 2.11 -3.69 16.94
C ILE A 56 2.19 -4.16 15.48
N ALA A 57 1.76 -3.31 14.54
CA ALA A 57 1.77 -3.63 13.12
C ALA A 57 3.18 -3.87 12.58
N TYR A 58 4.18 -3.13 13.09
CA TYR A 58 5.58 -3.36 12.80
C TYR A 58 6.05 -4.74 13.24
N ARG A 59 5.75 -5.16 14.47
CA ARG A 59 6.10 -6.50 14.96
C ARG A 59 5.47 -7.58 14.11
N GLN A 60 4.18 -7.44 13.77
CA GLN A 60 3.47 -8.36 12.90
C GLN A 60 4.13 -8.46 11.52
N PHE A 61 4.44 -7.32 10.89
CA PHE A 61 5.14 -7.30 9.60
C PHE A 61 6.53 -7.93 9.69
N PHE A 62 7.28 -7.65 10.75
CA PHE A 62 8.60 -8.22 10.97
C PHE A 62 8.55 -9.74 11.11
N TYR A 63 7.52 -10.26 11.79
CA TYR A 63 7.22 -11.69 11.83
C TYR A 63 7.00 -12.27 10.43
N LEU A 64 6.17 -11.65 9.58
CA LEU A 64 5.94 -12.12 8.21
C LEU A 64 7.24 -12.18 7.39
N LYS A 65 8.09 -11.16 7.56
CA LYS A 65 9.39 -11.07 6.89
C LYS A 65 10.35 -12.16 7.40
N ALA A 66 10.38 -12.42 8.70
CA ALA A 66 11.22 -13.44 9.33
C ALA A 66 10.77 -14.86 8.95
N LEU A 67 9.47 -15.10 8.97
CA LEU A 67 8.83 -16.37 8.62
C LEU A 67 9.16 -16.76 7.17
N THR A 68 8.89 -15.86 6.22
CA THR A 68 8.99 -16.20 4.79
C THR A 68 10.38 -15.99 4.20
N GLY A 69 11.13 -15.00 4.70
CA GLY A 69 12.37 -14.53 4.06
C GLY A 69 12.15 -13.86 2.69
N GLU A 70 10.91 -13.71 2.24
CA GLU A 70 10.55 -13.13 0.95
C GLU A 70 10.74 -11.61 0.92
N THR A 71 10.86 -11.01 -0.26
CA THR A 71 10.89 -9.55 -0.42
C THR A 71 9.48 -8.96 -0.30
N LEU A 72 9.12 -8.57 0.93
CA LEU A 72 7.86 -7.87 1.23
C LEU A 72 8.07 -6.35 1.22
N THR A 73 7.04 -5.60 0.80
CA THR A 73 7.05 -4.13 0.82
C THR A 73 6.27 -3.63 2.02
N PRO A 74 6.91 -2.96 2.99
CA PRO A 74 6.21 -2.42 4.16
C PRO A 74 5.34 -1.22 3.76
N PRO A 75 4.16 -1.06 4.38
CA PRO A 75 3.42 0.19 4.36
C PRO A 75 4.21 1.34 4.95
N LYS A 76 3.92 2.57 4.51
CA LYS A 76 4.66 3.78 4.92
C LYS A 76 4.88 3.89 6.44
N TRP A 77 3.88 3.58 7.26
CA TRP A 77 3.98 3.74 8.71
C TRP A 77 4.78 2.62 9.37
N ILE A 78 4.58 1.38 8.91
CA ILE A 78 5.39 0.23 9.31
C ILE A 78 6.85 0.43 8.88
N ASP A 79 7.07 0.99 7.70
CA ASP A 79 8.39 1.33 7.17
C ASP A 79 9.09 2.39 8.03
N ALA A 80 8.35 3.39 8.53
CA ALA A 80 8.89 4.38 9.46
C ALA A 80 9.31 3.75 10.80
N ALA A 81 8.50 2.84 11.36
CA ALA A 81 8.89 2.09 12.55
C ALA A 81 10.11 1.20 12.32
N TRP A 82 10.19 0.55 11.15
CA TRP A 82 11.34 -0.26 10.80
C TRP A 82 12.61 0.58 10.66
N HIS A 83 12.55 1.72 9.97
CA HIS A 83 13.67 2.67 9.90
C HIS A 83 14.10 3.18 11.27
N GLN A 84 13.15 3.37 12.18
CA GLN A 84 13.49 3.72 13.56
C GLN A 84 14.26 2.61 14.25
N HIS A 85 13.83 1.35 14.15
CA HIS A 85 14.55 0.23 14.76
C HIS A 85 15.94 0.02 14.13
N LEU A 86 16.08 0.21 12.81
CA LEU A 86 17.37 0.17 12.11
C LEU A 86 18.37 1.23 12.62
N ALA A 87 17.88 2.32 13.22
CA ALA A 87 18.74 3.33 13.82
C ALA A 87 19.38 2.88 15.15
N PHE A 88 18.96 1.73 15.70
CA PHE A 88 19.54 1.09 16.89
C PHE A 88 20.21 -0.23 16.47
N PRO A 89 21.39 -0.18 15.85
CA PRO A 89 22.00 -1.35 15.21
C PRO A 89 22.35 -2.47 16.19
N ILE A 90 22.63 -2.14 17.46
CA ILE A 90 22.92 -3.14 18.50
C ILE A 90 21.65 -3.93 18.83
N ASP A 91 20.56 -3.26 19.18
CA ASP A 91 19.26 -3.92 19.46
C ASP A 91 18.74 -4.68 18.24
N TYR A 92 18.83 -4.08 17.05
CA TYR A 92 18.36 -4.70 15.81
C TYR A 92 19.13 -6.00 15.50
N SER A 93 20.46 -5.97 15.59
CA SER A 93 21.29 -7.15 15.35
C SER A 93 21.11 -8.23 16.42
N ALA A 94 20.82 -7.84 17.67
CA ALA A 94 20.48 -8.79 18.73
C ALA A 94 19.15 -9.52 18.43
N LEU A 95 18.14 -8.81 17.92
CA LEU A 95 16.89 -9.44 17.47
C LEU A 95 17.13 -10.41 16.31
N GLU A 96 17.89 -10.02 15.29
CA GLU A 96 18.26 -10.90 14.17
C GLU A 96 18.98 -12.18 14.66
N ALA A 97 19.89 -12.03 15.63
CA ALA A 97 20.57 -13.16 16.25
C ALA A 97 19.60 -14.06 17.03
N GLY A 98 18.65 -13.48 17.77
CA GLY A 98 17.60 -14.23 18.47
C GLY A 98 16.68 -15.01 17.53
N ILE A 99 16.35 -14.43 16.36
CA ILE A 99 15.59 -15.11 15.31
C ILE A 99 16.43 -16.18 14.59
N GLY A 100 17.76 -16.04 14.61
CA GLY A 100 18.69 -16.94 13.92
C GLY A 100 18.85 -16.63 12.43
N ARG A 101 18.42 -15.44 11.96
CA ARG A 101 18.63 -15.01 10.57
C ARG A 101 18.64 -13.48 10.43
N LYS A 102 19.33 -12.99 9.40
CA LYS A 102 19.28 -11.58 9.01
C LYS A 102 18.00 -11.23 8.30
N ILE A 103 17.44 -10.07 8.65
CA ILE A 103 16.21 -9.50 8.12
C ILE A 103 16.57 -8.21 7.37
N VAL A 104 16.72 -8.32 6.05
CA VAL A 104 17.18 -7.20 5.22
C VAL A 104 16.03 -6.26 4.89
N HIS A 105 16.21 -4.97 5.21
CA HIS A 105 15.39 -3.88 4.69
C HIS A 105 15.88 -3.50 3.29
N GLN A 106 15.10 -3.84 2.26
CA GLN A 106 15.49 -3.64 0.87
C GLN A 106 14.97 -2.29 0.36
N GLN A 107 15.86 -1.31 0.23
CA GLN A 107 15.52 0.07 -0.12
C GLN A 107 15.26 0.28 -1.62
N GLN A 108 15.91 -0.51 -2.48
CA GLN A 108 15.84 -0.35 -3.93
C GLN A 108 15.02 -1.48 -4.54
N LEU A 109 13.73 -1.22 -4.69
CA LEU A 109 12.79 -2.08 -5.40
C LEU A 109 12.19 -1.30 -6.56
N ASN A 110 12.10 -1.94 -7.72
CA ASN A 110 11.37 -1.39 -8.86
C ASN A 110 9.86 -1.39 -8.57
N LYS A 111 9.07 -0.77 -9.45
CA LYS A 111 7.62 -0.62 -9.24
C LYS A 111 6.87 -1.96 -9.20
N GLU A 112 7.29 -2.93 -10.01
CA GLU A 112 6.66 -4.25 -10.09
C GLU A 112 6.99 -5.08 -8.86
N GLU A 113 8.25 -5.07 -8.42
CA GLU A 113 8.69 -5.72 -7.19
C GLU A 113 7.98 -5.14 -5.96
N ARG A 114 7.86 -3.80 -5.87
CA ARG A 114 7.09 -3.16 -4.80
C ARG A 114 5.63 -3.60 -4.80
N LYS A 115 5.01 -3.69 -5.98
CA LYS A 115 3.61 -4.13 -6.11
C LYS A 115 3.45 -5.60 -5.71
N ALA A 116 4.36 -6.46 -6.17
CA ALA A 116 4.37 -7.88 -5.83
C ALA A 116 4.56 -8.08 -4.33
N GLY A 117 5.58 -7.44 -3.73
CA GLY A 117 5.84 -7.52 -2.29
C GLY A 117 4.73 -6.93 -1.44
N TRP A 118 4.02 -5.89 -1.92
CA TRP A 118 2.84 -5.34 -1.24
C TRP A 118 1.68 -6.33 -1.20
N ASN A 119 1.31 -6.89 -2.36
CA ASN A 119 0.22 -7.85 -2.45
C ASN A 119 0.54 -9.13 -1.66
N ARG A 120 1.75 -9.63 -1.81
CA ARG A 120 2.23 -10.82 -1.11
C ARG A 120 2.21 -10.63 0.40
N GLY A 121 2.69 -9.48 0.90
CA GLY A 121 2.64 -9.16 2.32
C GLY A 121 1.22 -9.19 2.88
N ARG A 122 0.24 -8.66 2.13
CA ARG A 122 -1.17 -8.72 2.52
C ARG A 122 -1.76 -10.14 2.54
N GLU A 123 -1.40 -10.96 1.57
CA GLU A 123 -1.85 -12.36 1.49
C GLU A 123 -1.37 -13.16 2.70
N ILE A 124 -0.07 -13.06 3.03
CA ILE A 124 0.52 -13.78 4.16
C ILE A 124 -0.05 -13.23 5.48
N TRP A 125 -0.22 -11.91 5.60
CA TRP A 125 -0.84 -11.31 6.78
C TRP A 125 -2.20 -11.94 7.08
N LYS A 126 -3.06 -12.03 6.05
CA LYS A 126 -4.38 -12.62 6.19
C LYS A 126 -4.32 -14.10 6.56
N ALA A 127 -3.36 -14.84 6.01
CA ALA A 127 -3.19 -16.25 6.34
C ALA A 127 -2.72 -16.48 7.79
N GLU A 128 -1.82 -15.64 8.30
CA GLU A 128 -1.23 -15.80 9.64
C GLU A 128 -2.10 -15.24 10.77
N PHE A 129 -2.80 -14.13 10.53
CA PHE A 129 -3.58 -13.44 11.57
C PHE A 129 -5.10 -13.64 11.44
N ASP A 130 -5.57 -14.30 10.38
CA ASP A 130 -7.01 -14.46 10.06
C ASP A 130 -7.78 -13.12 10.00
N GLU A 131 -7.05 -12.04 9.74
CA GLU A 131 -7.55 -10.67 9.71
C GLU A 131 -6.97 -9.94 8.50
N ASP A 132 -7.74 -9.04 7.90
CA ASP A 132 -7.20 -8.14 6.90
C ASP A 132 -6.30 -7.08 7.57
N PRO A 133 -5.16 -6.71 6.96
CA PRO A 133 -4.28 -5.70 7.56
C PRO A 133 -5.03 -4.36 7.69
N PRO A 134 -4.75 -3.56 8.74
CA PRO A 134 -5.54 -2.38 9.05
C PRO A 134 -5.61 -1.42 7.87
N LEU A 135 -6.81 -1.15 7.34
CA LEU A 135 -7.01 -0.33 6.12
C LEU A 135 -6.34 1.03 6.19
N LYS A 136 -6.34 1.64 7.38
CA LYS A 136 -5.73 2.92 7.67
C LYS A 136 -4.22 2.89 7.40
N MET A 137 -3.56 1.78 7.74
CA MET A 137 -2.11 1.58 7.61
C MET A 137 -1.71 0.96 6.27
N TRP A 138 -2.53 0.02 5.78
CA TRP A 138 -2.23 -0.83 4.64
C TRP A 138 -3.42 -0.87 3.66
N PRO A 139 -3.72 0.24 2.98
CA PRO A 139 -4.84 0.28 2.04
C PRO A 139 -4.63 -0.72 0.89
N PRO A 140 -5.70 -1.25 0.28
CA PRO A 140 -5.56 -1.92 -1.02
C PRO A 140 -4.89 -0.97 -2.02
N LEU A 141 -4.06 -1.51 -2.93
CA LEU A 141 -3.54 -0.72 -4.04
C LEU A 141 -4.73 -0.18 -4.83
N GLN A 142 -5.01 1.10 -4.64
CA GLN A 142 -6.25 1.72 -5.08
C GLN A 142 -6.35 1.66 -6.61
N VAL A 143 -7.45 1.10 -7.13
CA VAL A 143 -7.86 1.31 -8.52
C VAL A 143 -8.43 2.72 -8.55
N TRP A 144 -7.67 3.66 -9.11
CA TRP A 144 -8.09 5.05 -9.21
C TRP A 144 -9.28 5.15 -10.16
N TRP A 145 -10.48 5.31 -9.62
CA TRP A 145 -11.61 5.78 -10.43
C TRP A 145 -11.31 7.25 -10.78
N ARG A 146 -10.77 7.48 -11.98
CA ARG A 146 -10.56 8.85 -12.47
C ARG A 146 -11.94 9.49 -12.64
N PRO A 147 -12.22 10.66 -12.04
CA PRO A 147 -13.50 11.35 -12.24
C PRO A 147 -13.76 11.62 -13.73
N TRP A 148 -12.70 11.79 -14.53
CA TRP A 148 -12.74 11.89 -15.98
C TRP A 148 -13.28 10.64 -16.70
N ALA A 149 -13.16 9.44 -16.11
CA ALA A 149 -13.72 8.22 -16.70
C ALA A 149 -15.26 8.21 -16.57
N ALA A 150 -15.80 8.67 -15.43
CA ALA A 150 -17.23 8.89 -15.25
C ALA A 150 -17.75 10.01 -16.17
N LEU A 151 -16.99 11.10 -16.27
CA LEU A 151 -17.26 12.21 -17.17
C LEU A 151 -17.20 11.79 -18.65
N ALA A 152 -16.29 10.91 -19.05
CA ALA A 152 -16.22 10.38 -20.42
C ALA A 152 -17.46 9.53 -20.76
N VAL A 153 -17.96 8.71 -19.83
CA VAL A 153 -19.22 7.96 -20.01
C VAL A 153 -20.40 8.91 -20.19
N LEU A 154 -20.45 10.02 -19.43
CA LEU A 154 -21.53 11.00 -19.54
C LEU A 154 -21.42 11.87 -20.81
N ILE A 155 -20.22 12.33 -21.17
CA ILE A 155 -20.00 13.22 -22.32
C ILE A 155 -20.08 12.44 -23.64
N ILE A 156 -19.68 11.16 -23.67
CA ILE A 156 -19.75 10.32 -24.88
C ILE A 156 -21.10 9.58 -24.95
N GLY A 157 -21.66 9.11 -23.84
CA GLY A 157 -22.89 8.30 -23.85
C GLY A 157 -24.19 9.08 -24.02
N VAL A 158 -24.25 10.31 -23.50
CA VAL A 158 -25.50 11.10 -23.48
C VAL A 158 -25.82 11.74 -24.84
N PRO A 159 -24.87 12.31 -25.62
CA PRO A 159 -25.20 12.87 -26.93
C PRO A 159 -25.64 11.83 -27.96
N TRP A 160 -25.12 10.60 -27.89
CA TRP A 160 -25.44 9.53 -28.83
C TRP A 160 -26.82 8.92 -28.59
N SER A 161 -27.22 8.77 -27.33
CA SER A 161 -28.57 8.28 -27.00
C SER A 161 -29.66 9.27 -27.42
N VAL A 162 -29.42 10.59 -27.33
CA VAL A 162 -30.33 11.63 -27.82
C VAL A 162 -30.46 11.62 -29.35
N LEU A 163 -29.36 11.36 -30.09
CA LEU A 163 -29.39 11.23 -31.55
C LEU A 163 -30.16 9.97 -32.01
N LEU A 164 -30.01 8.85 -31.29
CA LEU A 164 -30.73 7.60 -31.56
C LEU A 164 -32.24 7.77 -31.39
N VAL A 165 -32.69 8.37 -30.29
CA VAL A 165 -34.12 8.66 -30.03
C VAL A 165 -34.71 9.63 -31.07
N LYS A 166 -33.95 10.64 -31.54
CA LYS A 166 -34.41 11.54 -32.60
C LYS A 166 -34.48 10.86 -33.98
N SER A 167 -33.62 9.88 -34.26
CA SER A 167 -33.61 9.16 -35.54
C SER A 167 -34.81 8.21 -35.70
N GLU A 168 -35.28 7.61 -34.61
CA GLU A 168 -36.51 6.80 -34.60
C GLU A 168 -37.76 7.66 -34.83
N MET A 169 -37.81 8.86 -34.26
CA MET A 169 -38.91 9.81 -34.50
C MET A 169 -38.91 10.41 -35.92
N ALA A 170 -37.82 10.29 -36.67
CA ALA A 170 -37.68 10.81 -38.04
C ALA A 170 -37.93 9.76 -39.14
N GLY A 171 -38.23 8.49 -38.79
CA GLY A 171 -38.60 7.46 -39.77
C GLY A 171 -37.46 6.99 -40.68
N LEU A 172 -36.20 7.09 -40.25
CA LEU A 172 -35.05 6.64 -41.04
C LEU A 172 -34.99 5.11 -41.17
N PRO A 173 -34.60 4.56 -42.34
CA PRO A 173 -34.55 3.12 -42.55
C PRO A 173 -33.43 2.45 -41.72
N PRO A 174 -33.65 1.23 -41.20
CA PRO A 174 -32.73 0.56 -40.25
C PRO A 174 -31.28 0.42 -40.72
N GLY A 175 -31.05 0.35 -42.04
CA GLY A 175 -29.72 0.21 -42.63
C GLY A 175 -28.78 1.39 -42.36
N LEU A 176 -29.33 2.57 -42.03
CA LEU A 176 -28.56 3.77 -41.68
C LEU A 176 -28.19 3.83 -40.20
N LEU A 177 -28.78 3.02 -39.32
CA LEU A 177 -28.51 3.01 -37.87
C LEU A 177 -27.32 2.10 -37.48
N ILE A 178 -27.05 1.08 -38.30
CA ILE A 178 -25.97 0.10 -38.09
C ILE A 178 -24.58 0.74 -37.93
N PRO A 179 -24.13 1.71 -38.75
CA PRO A 179 -22.82 2.34 -38.55
C PRO A 179 -22.74 3.16 -37.25
N PHE A 180 -23.85 3.75 -36.78
CA PHE A 180 -23.87 4.51 -35.53
C PHE A 180 -23.78 3.61 -34.30
N ILE A 181 -24.44 2.44 -34.34
CA ILE A 181 -24.33 1.43 -33.28
C ILE A 181 -22.91 0.87 -33.24
N ALA A 182 -22.31 0.56 -34.40
CA ALA A 182 -20.93 0.08 -34.46
C ALA A 182 -19.93 1.12 -33.91
N LEU A 183 -20.10 2.41 -34.24
CA LEU A 183 -19.28 3.50 -33.71
C LEU A 183 -19.47 3.71 -32.19
N PHE A 184 -20.68 3.55 -31.68
CA PHE A 184 -20.96 3.58 -30.25
C PHE A 184 -20.18 2.48 -29.50
N TRP A 185 -20.24 1.23 -29.98
CA TRP A 185 -19.51 0.12 -29.39
C TRP A 185 -17.98 0.29 -29.50
N LEU A 186 -17.47 0.83 -30.61
CA LEU A 186 -16.06 1.23 -30.76
C LEU A 186 -15.66 2.32 -29.74
N SER A 187 -16.52 3.31 -29.50
CA SER A 187 -16.28 4.37 -28.52
C SER A 187 -16.27 3.84 -27.07
N CYS A 188 -17.21 2.95 -26.73
CA CYS A 188 -17.25 2.27 -25.43
C CYS A 188 -16.03 1.35 -25.23
N GLY A 189 -15.58 0.67 -26.29
CA GLY A 189 -14.34 -0.12 -26.29
C GLY A 189 -13.10 0.75 -26.03
N CYS A 190 -13.00 1.94 -26.64
CA CYS A 190 -11.92 2.89 -26.38
C CYS A 190 -11.91 3.41 -24.93
N VAL A 191 -13.09 3.62 -24.32
CA VAL A 191 -13.20 3.99 -22.90
C VAL A 191 -12.70 2.86 -22.00
N ALA A 192 -12.98 1.60 -22.33
CA ALA A 192 -12.43 0.45 -21.59
C ALA A 192 -10.90 0.37 -21.71
N VAL A 193 -10.32 0.65 -22.89
CA VAL A 193 -8.86 0.72 -23.07
C VAL A 193 -8.22 1.89 -22.30
N LEU A 194 -8.91 3.03 -22.15
CA LEU A 194 -8.42 4.14 -21.30
C LEU A 194 -8.53 3.83 -19.79
N ILE A 195 -9.52 3.03 -19.39
CA ILE A 195 -9.72 2.57 -18.01
C ILE A 195 -8.70 1.48 -17.63
N TYR A 196 -8.39 0.56 -18.55
CA TYR A 196 -7.56 -0.62 -18.26
C TYR A 196 -6.15 -0.59 -18.87
N GLY A 197 -5.86 0.26 -19.85
CA GLY A 197 -4.72 0.08 -20.76
C GLY A 197 -3.71 1.22 -20.88
N SER A 198 -3.78 2.33 -20.14
CA SER A 198 -2.76 3.39 -20.27
C SER A 198 -1.65 3.30 -19.21
N PRO A 199 -0.36 3.24 -19.62
CA PRO A 199 0.76 3.49 -18.72
C PRO A 199 0.68 4.93 -18.20
N ARG A 200 1.04 5.12 -16.93
CA ARG A 200 0.94 6.41 -16.23
C ARG A 200 1.81 7.51 -16.89
N PRO A 201 1.39 8.79 -16.78
CA PRO A 201 2.14 9.95 -17.29
C PRO A 201 3.35 10.36 -16.43
N ASP A 202 3.80 9.56 -15.46
CA ASP A 202 5.01 9.84 -14.66
C ASP A 202 6.33 9.64 -15.43
N GLN A 203 6.26 9.33 -16.73
CA GLN A 203 7.39 9.22 -17.67
C GLN A 203 7.82 10.57 -18.32
N MET A 204 7.28 11.72 -17.91
CA MET A 204 7.73 13.02 -18.43
C MET A 204 7.95 14.03 -17.30
N SER A 205 9.01 13.86 -16.51
CA SER A 205 9.78 14.96 -15.91
C SER A 205 10.74 14.42 -14.85
N ARG A 206 11.98 14.16 -15.25
CA ARG A 206 13.22 14.38 -14.49
C ARG A 206 14.41 13.93 -15.35
N CYS A 207 14.62 14.66 -16.44
CA CYS A 207 15.97 14.99 -16.86
C CYS A 207 16.25 16.37 -16.27
N GLY A 208 17.32 16.46 -15.49
CA GLY A 208 17.74 17.63 -14.72
C GLY A 208 18.66 17.18 -13.61
#